data_AF-A0A495KP11-F1
#
_entry.id   AF-A0A495KP11-F1
#
_cell.length_a   1.000
_cell.length_b   1.000
_cell.length_c   1.000
_cell.angle_alpha   90.00
_cell.angle_beta   90.00
_cell.angle_gamma   90.00
#
_symmetry.space_group_name_H-M   'P 1'
#
loop_
_entity.id
_entity.type
_entity.pdbx_description
1 polymer ?
#
loop_
_entity_poly.entity_id
_entity_poly.type
_entity_poly.pdbx_seq_one_letter_code
_entity_poly.pdbx_strand_id
1 'polypeptide(L)'
;MDNNEYFKGKIEIMLKAYNGNNTSVVSHRRNTLQEIYDYFLENGFPKALTKERLSLIPCHFQEAIYDGINWTEQNADLGHLEIDFQVDCIFQNEGKTRNELSSEEFKRYVEYSWLIVRKLTSQNHR
;
A
#
# COMPACT_ATOMS: atom_id res chain seq x y z
N MET A 1 3.40 -3.16 20.70
CA MET A 1 4.28 -2.53 19.69
C MET A 1 3.46 -1.42 19.07
N ASP A 2 3.97 -0.20 19.05
CA ASP A 2 3.26 0.96 18.49
C ASP A 2 3.09 0.77 16.96
N ASN A 3 1.95 1.17 16.39
CA ASN A 3 1.70 1.07 14.95
C ASN A 3 2.71 1.92 14.16
N ASN A 4 3.24 3.00 14.74
CA ASN A 4 4.34 3.76 14.15
C ASN A 4 5.64 2.93 14.04
N GLU A 5 6.03 2.25 15.11
CA GLU A 5 7.22 1.39 15.12
C GLU A 5 7.05 0.19 14.20
N TYR A 6 5.85 -0.39 14.16
CA TYR A 6 5.48 -1.45 13.21
C TYR A 6 5.64 -0.98 11.77
N PHE A 7 4.98 0.13 11.43
CA PHE A 7 5.01 0.67 10.08
C PHE A 7 6.44 0.99 9.62
N LYS A 8 7.19 1.72 10.45
CA LYS A 8 8.59 2.07 10.18
C LYS A 8 9.45 0.83 9.98
N GLY A 9 9.38 -0.13 10.91
CA GLY A 9 10.16 -1.37 10.83
C GLY A 9 9.85 -2.19 9.59
N LYS A 10 8.58 -2.27 9.17
CA LYS A 10 8.19 -3.01 7.96
C LYS A 10 8.70 -2.34 6.69
N ILE A 11 8.54 -1.02 6.55
CA ILE A 11 9.07 -0.27 5.41
C ILE A 11 10.59 -0.44 5.29
N GLU A 12 11.34 -0.33 6.39
CA GLU A 12 12.80 -0.49 6.35
C GLU A 12 13.23 -1.89 5.89
N ILE A 13 12.52 -2.94 6.31
CA ILE A 13 12.76 -4.31 5.85
C ILE A 13 12.47 -4.44 4.35
N MET A 14 11.34 -3.90 3.89
CA MET A 14 10.92 -3.96 2.48
C MET A 14 11.87 -3.17 1.57
N LEU A 15 12.30 -1.96 1.96
CA LEU A 15 13.28 -1.17 1.22
C LEU A 15 14.61 -1.92 1.07
N LYS A 16 15.06 -2.64 2.10
CA LYS A 16 16.25 -3.50 2.02
C LYS A 16 16.03 -4.68 1.07
N ALA A 17 14.86 -5.33 1.13
CA ALA A 17 14.51 -6.45 0.24
C ALA A 17 14.51 -6.04 -1.24
N TYR A 18 14.00 -4.85 -1.55
CA TYR A 18 13.99 -4.31 -2.92
C TYR A 18 15.34 -3.74 -3.39
N ASN A 19 16.37 -3.70 -2.54
CA ASN A 19 17.66 -3.09 -2.87
C ASN A 19 18.56 -3.98 -3.77
N GLY A 20 18.17 -5.23 -4.03
CA GLY A 20 18.98 -6.22 -4.76
C GLY A 20 18.46 -6.63 -6.15
N ASN A 21 17.31 -6.12 -6.60
CA ASN A 21 16.68 -6.57 -7.84
C ASN A 21 16.28 -5.38 -8.73
N ASN A 22 16.90 -5.29 -9.92
CA ASN A 22 16.84 -4.11 -10.81
C ASN A 22 15.79 -4.21 -11.92
N THR A 23 14.73 -5.00 -11.74
CA THR A 23 13.60 -4.94 -12.70
C THR A 23 12.87 -3.60 -12.57
N SER A 24 12.24 -3.16 -13.67
CA SER A 24 11.50 -1.89 -13.70
C SER A 24 10.38 -1.86 -12.65
N VAL A 25 9.70 -2.99 -12.45
CA VAL A 25 8.59 -3.13 -11.49
C VAL A 25 9.10 -3.05 -10.04
N VAL A 26 10.19 -3.75 -9.70
CA VAL A 26 10.76 -3.69 -8.34
C VAL A 26 11.30 -2.29 -8.05
N SER A 27 11.92 -1.65 -9.03
CA SER A 27 12.39 -0.26 -8.91
C SER A 27 11.23 0.70 -8.67
N HIS A 28 10.10 0.53 -9.37
CA HIS A 28 8.91 1.35 -9.17
C HIS A 28 8.33 1.18 -7.76
N ARG A 29 8.16 -0.07 -7.30
CA ARG A 29 7.71 -0.38 -5.92
C ARG A 29 8.59 0.27 -4.88
N ARG A 30 9.90 0.12 -5.03
CA ARG A 30 10.89 0.70 -4.13
C ARG A 30 10.78 2.22 -4.07
N ASN A 31 10.66 2.89 -5.21
CA ASN A 31 10.57 4.34 -5.26
C ASN A 31 9.31 4.84 -4.55
N THR A 32 8.15 4.23 -4.83
CA THR A 32 6.90 4.57 -4.14
C THR A 32 6.99 4.32 -2.64
N LEU A 33 7.59 3.20 -2.23
CA LEU A 33 7.81 2.88 -0.82
C LEU A 33 8.73 3.88 -0.13
N GLN A 34 9.78 4.34 -0.83
CA GLN A 34 10.68 5.37 -0.33
C GLN A 34 9.95 6.71 -0.17
N GLU A 35 9.12 7.12 -1.14
CA GLU A 35 8.33 8.36 -1.04
C GLU A 35 7.32 8.31 0.12
N ILE A 36 6.69 7.14 0.35
CA ILE A 36 5.83 6.91 1.52
C ILE A 36 6.64 7.09 2.81
N TYR A 37 7.83 6.50 2.86
CA TYR A 37 8.68 6.55 4.05
C TYR A 37 9.13 7.98 4.38
N ASP A 38 9.63 8.69 3.38
CA ASP A 38 10.10 10.06 3.52
C ASP A 38 8.94 10.97 3.95
N TYR A 39 7.75 10.83 3.33
CA TYR A 39 6.56 11.55 3.75
C TYR A 39 6.22 11.28 5.22
N PHE A 40 6.24 10.02 5.65
CA PHE A 40 5.91 9.63 7.02
C PHE A 40 6.91 10.20 8.03
N LEU A 41 8.21 10.20 7.74
CA LEU A 41 9.21 10.77 8.63
C LEU A 41 9.03 12.29 8.83
N GLU A 42 8.62 12.99 7.78
CA GLU A 42 8.41 14.44 7.82
C GLU A 42 7.06 14.84 8.42
N ASN A 43 6.00 14.06 8.19
CA ASN A 43 4.61 14.50 8.44
C ASN A 43 3.81 13.54 9.34
N GLY A 44 4.33 12.35 9.63
CA GLY A 44 3.57 11.25 10.21
C GLY A 44 2.56 10.66 9.20
N PHE A 45 1.50 10.03 9.72
CA PHE A 45 0.43 9.53 8.86
C PHE A 45 -0.37 10.68 8.23
N PRO A 46 -0.75 10.57 6.95
CA PRO A 46 -1.68 11.51 6.34
C PRO A 46 -3.09 11.37 6.93
N LYS A 47 -3.95 12.35 6.68
CA LYS A 47 -5.41 12.16 6.85
C LYS A 47 -5.88 10.98 6.01
N ALA A 48 -6.86 10.23 6.51
CA ALA A 48 -7.30 9.00 5.89
C ALA A 48 -7.71 9.20 4.42
N LEU A 49 -7.18 8.36 3.54
CA LEU A 49 -7.51 8.25 2.13
C LEU A 49 -7.25 9.56 1.35
N THR A 50 -6.16 10.27 1.64
CA THR A 50 -5.86 11.58 1.00
C THR A 50 -4.62 11.61 0.11
N LYS A 51 -3.78 10.55 0.10
CA LYS A 51 -2.50 10.55 -0.62
C LYS A 51 -2.47 9.52 -1.74
N GLU A 52 -3.21 9.79 -2.81
CA GLU A 52 -3.39 8.85 -3.94
C GLU A 52 -2.05 8.46 -4.59
N ARG A 53 -1.15 9.43 -4.75
CA ARG A 53 0.18 9.23 -5.35
C ARG A 53 1.12 8.38 -4.48
N LEU A 54 0.81 8.24 -3.20
CA LEU A 54 1.60 7.51 -2.21
C LEU A 54 0.88 6.21 -1.82
N SER A 55 0.27 5.54 -2.79
CA SER A 55 -0.31 4.21 -2.61
C SER A 55 0.53 3.16 -3.34
N LEU A 56 0.81 2.04 -2.65
CA LEU A 56 1.47 0.86 -3.19
C LEU A 56 0.53 0.01 -4.03
N ILE A 57 -0.79 0.12 -3.84
CA ILE A 57 -1.78 -0.75 -4.50
C ILE A 57 -1.62 -0.80 -6.02
N PRO A 58 -1.44 0.34 -6.74
CA PRO A 58 -1.21 0.30 -8.19
C PRO A 58 0.01 -0.56 -8.59
N CYS A 59 1.03 -0.65 -7.74
CA CYS A 59 2.24 -1.42 -8.00
C CYS A 59 2.04 -2.94 -7.85
N HIS A 60 1.00 -3.37 -7.14
CA HIS A 60 0.68 -4.78 -6.85
C HIS A 60 -0.62 -5.25 -7.50
N PHE A 61 -1.40 -4.35 -8.09
CA PHE A 61 -2.72 -4.66 -8.64
C PHE A 61 -2.71 -5.80 -9.67
N GLN A 62 -1.78 -5.77 -10.62
CA GLN A 62 -1.66 -6.82 -11.64
C GLN A 62 -1.23 -8.17 -11.03
N GLU A 63 -0.39 -8.14 -10.01
CA GLU A 63 0.07 -9.34 -9.30
C GLU A 63 -1.08 -9.98 -8.53
N ALA A 64 -1.88 -9.17 -7.81
CA ALA A 64 -3.08 -9.66 -7.15
C ALA A 64 -4.08 -10.33 -8.12
N ILE A 65 -4.23 -9.81 -9.34
CA ILE A 65 -5.06 -10.45 -10.38
C ILE A 65 -4.43 -11.77 -10.85
N TYR A 66 -3.13 -11.76 -11.16
CA TYR A 66 -2.43 -12.93 -11.68
C TYR A 66 -2.45 -14.09 -10.68
N ASP A 67 -2.26 -13.79 -9.38
CA ASP A 67 -2.24 -14.76 -8.29
C ASP A 67 -3.65 -15.12 -7.77
N GLY A 68 -4.71 -14.52 -8.32
CA GLY A 68 -6.09 -14.79 -7.89
C GLY A 68 -6.43 -14.31 -6.48
N ILE A 69 -5.72 -13.30 -5.97
CA ILE A 69 -5.88 -12.77 -4.62
C ILE A 69 -7.12 -11.87 -4.54
N ASN A 70 -8.03 -12.17 -3.61
CA ASN A 70 -9.21 -11.35 -3.34
C ASN A 70 -8.96 -10.26 -2.29
N TRP A 71 -8.20 -9.23 -2.65
CA TRP A 71 -7.86 -8.12 -1.75
C TRP A 71 -9.04 -7.20 -1.38
N THR A 72 -10.25 -7.47 -1.89
CA THR A 72 -11.47 -6.71 -1.55
C THR A 72 -12.15 -7.18 -0.28
N GLU A 73 -11.74 -8.32 0.28
CA GLU A 73 -12.27 -8.85 1.55
C GLU A 73 -11.33 -8.53 2.72
N GLN A 74 -11.91 -8.08 3.84
CA GLN A 74 -11.13 -7.65 5.02
C GLN A 74 -10.33 -8.78 5.66
N ASN A 75 -10.66 -10.05 5.41
CA ASN A 75 -9.96 -11.21 5.98
C ASN A 75 -9.37 -12.12 4.90
N ALA A 76 -9.20 -11.61 3.67
CA ALA A 76 -8.55 -12.35 2.60
C ALA A 76 -7.12 -12.76 2.96
N ASP A 77 -6.73 -13.95 2.51
CA ASP A 77 -5.32 -14.36 2.45
C ASP A 77 -4.68 -13.68 1.25
N LEU A 78 -3.75 -12.77 1.51
CA LEU A 78 -3.03 -12.02 0.48
C LEU A 78 -1.67 -12.66 0.13
N GLY A 79 -1.35 -13.83 0.71
CA GLY A 79 -0.11 -14.54 0.44
C GLY A 79 1.12 -13.65 0.69
N HIS A 80 2.01 -13.58 -0.30
CA HIS A 80 3.23 -12.77 -0.21
C HIS A 80 2.98 -11.26 -0.27
N LEU A 81 1.78 -10.81 -0.66
CA LEU A 81 1.41 -9.39 -0.72
C LEU A 81 0.86 -8.85 0.61
N GLU A 82 0.63 -9.70 1.61
CA GLU A 82 0.02 -9.30 2.89
C GLU A 82 0.73 -8.12 3.54
N ILE A 83 2.07 -8.11 3.54
CA ILE A 83 2.85 -7.04 4.17
C ILE A 83 2.71 -5.72 3.39
N ASP A 84 2.83 -5.74 2.06
CA ASP A 84 2.71 -4.54 1.23
C ASP A 84 1.31 -3.92 1.35
N PHE A 85 0.25 -4.74 1.34
CA PHE A 85 -1.12 -4.27 1.52
C PHE A 85 -1.38 -3.75 2.93
N GLN A 86 -0.81 -4.38 3.95
CA GLN A 86 -0.94 -3.91 5.32
C GLN A 86 -0.23 -2.56 5.51
N VAL A 87 0.96 -2.38 4.93
CA VAL A 87 1.69 -1.10 4.96
C VAL A 87 0.86 0.00 4.28
N ASP A 88 0.32 -0.27 3.08
CA ASP A 88 -0.55 0.70 2.40
C ASP A 88 -1.79 1.05 3.22
N CYS A 89 -2.47 0.04 3.77
CA CYS A 89 -3.65 0.21 4.62
C CYS A 89 -3.35 1.08 5.84
N ILE A 90 -2.27 0.79 6.57
CA ILE A 90 -1.85 1.57 7.75
C ILE A 90 -1.57 3.02 7.35
N PHE A 91 -0.82 3.23 6.28
CA PHE A 91 -0.47 4.57 5.83
C PHE A 91 -1.70 5.38 5.41
N GLN A 92 -2.60 4.78 4.64
CA GLN A 92 -3.78 5.44 4.11
C GLN A 92 -4.90 5.59 5.14
N ASN A 93 -4.84 4.94 6.29
CA ASN A 93 -5.89 5.00 7.32
C ASN A 93 -5.37 5.50 8.67
N GLU A 94 -4.53 6.53 8.66
CA GLU A 94 -4.09 7.23 9.90
C GLU A 94 -3.43 6.29 10.92
N GLY A 95 -2.70 5.28 10.45
CA GLY A 95 -2.00 4.32 11.31
C GLY A 95 -2.82 3.12 11.74
N LYS A 96 -4.09 3.01 11.32
CA LYS A 96 -4.94 1.85 11.63
C LYS A 96 -4.61 0.65 10.75
N THR A 97 -4.41 -0.49 11.38
CA THR A 97 -4.27 -1.79 10.70
C THR A 97 -5.61 -2.27 10.14
N ARG A 98 -5.55 -3.24 9.23
CA ARG A 98 -6.73 -3.86 8.61
C ARG A 98 -7.73 -4.43 9.63
N ASN A 99 -7.24 -4.92 10.77
CA ASN A 99 -8.06 -5.50 11.85
C ASN A 99 -8.66 -4.43 12.78
N GLU A 100 -8.12 -3.22 12.79
CA GLU A 100 -8.63 -2.09 13.57
C GLU A 100 -9.69 -1.29 12.79
N LEU A 101 -9.78 -1.48 11.47
CA LEU A 101 -10.84 -0.89 10.65
C LEU A 101 -12.17 -1.61 10.89
N SER A 102 -13.23 -0.82 11.01
CA SER A 102 -14.59 -1.33 10.79
C SER A 102 -14.77 -1.79 9.33
N SER A 103 -15.77 -2.63 9.08
CA SER A 103 -16.07 -3.09 7.72
C SER A 103 -16.36 -1.93 6.75
N GLU A 104 -16.94 -0.83 7.26
CA GLU A 104 -17.21 0.36 6.45
C GLU A 104 -15.96 1.20 6.18
N GLU A 105 -15.01 1.29 7.12
CA GLU A 105 -13.71 1.91 6.85
C GLU A 105 -12.90 1.07 5.84
N PHE A 106 -12.89 -0.24 5.99
CA PHE A 106 -12.20 -1.13 5.06
C PHE A 106 -12.81 -1.04 3.65
N LYS A 107 -14.14 -1.04 3.54
CA LYS A 107 -14.82 -0.84 2.26
C LYS A 107 -14.41 0.47 1.59
N ARG A 108 -14.36 1.57 2.34
CA ARG A 108 -13.90 2.88 1.83
C ARG A 108 -12.45 2.85 1.36
N TYR A 109 -11.58 2.15 2.09
CA TYR A 109 -10.19 1.95 1.67
C TYR A 109 -10.09 1.17 0.35
N VAL A 110 -10.88 0.11 0.18
CA VAL A 110 -10.94 -0.67 -1.07
C VAL A 110 -11.47 0.20 -2.22
N GLU A 111 -12.57 0.93 -2.01
CA GLU A 111 -13.13 1.84 -3.03
C GLU A 111 -12.14 2.94 -3.44
N TYR A 112 -11.43 3.52 -2.47
CA TYR A 112 -10.36 4.49 -2.71
C TYR A 112 -9.24 3.89 -3.54
N SER A 113 -8.77 2.70 -3.19
CA SER A 113 -7.71 1.99 -3.90
C SER A 113 -8.09 1.70 -5.36
N TRP A 114 -9.33 1.27 -5.60
CA TRP A 114 -9.86 1.08 -6.96
C TRP A 114 -9.89 2.37 -7.77
N LEU A 115 -10.27 3.48 -7.14
CA LEU A 115 -10.29 4.78 -7.79
C LEU A 115 -8.87 5.21 -8.21
N ILE A 116 -7.86 4.96 -7.38
CA ILE A 116 -6.45 5.22 -7.72
C ILE A 116 -6.02 4.36 -8.91
N VAL A 117 -6.26 3.05 -8.87
CA VAL A 117 -5.94 2.12 -9.96
C VAL A 117 -6.55 2.60 -11.28
N ARG A 118 -7.83 2.99 -11.27
CA ARG A 118 -8.52 3.50 -12.47
C ARG A 118 -7.94 4.82 -12.97
N LYS A 119 -7.64 5.76 -12.08
CA LYS A 119 -7.04 7.05 -12.46
C LYS A 119 -5.69 6.85 -13.13
N LEU A 120 -4.80 6.06 -12.54
CA LEU A 120 -3.45 5.85 -13.07
C LEU A 120 -3.43 5.01 -14.35
N THR A 121 -4.32 4.02 -14.48
CA THR A 121 -4.46 3.26 -15.74
C THR A 121 -5.04 4.10 -16.87
N SER A 122 -5.99 5.00 -16.61
CA SER A 122 -6.56 5.88 -17.64
C SER A 122 -5.60 6.98 -18.12
N GLN A 123 -4.61 7.36 -17.32
CA GLN A 123 -3.58 8.33 -17.70
C GLN A 123 -2.53 7.75 -18.67
N ASN A 124 -2.32 6.42 -18.66
CA ASN A 124 -1.37 5.74 -19.54
C ASN A 124 -1.90 5.47 -20.97
N HIS A 125 -3.15 5.85 -21.25
CA HIS A 125 -3.78 5.70 -22.57
C HIS A 125 -3.98 7.04 -23.31
N ARG A 126 -3.25 8.08 -22.91
CA ARG A 126 -3.16 9.38 -23.61
C ARG A 126 -1.73 9.63 -24.08
#